data_AF-A0A2V8Q4B5-F1
#
_entry.id   AF-A0A2V8Q4B5-F1
#
_cell.length_a   1.000
_cell.length_b   1.000
_cell.length_c   1.000
_cell.angle_alpha   90.00
_cell.angle_beta   90.00
_cell.angle_gamma   90.00
#
_symmetry.space_group_name_H-M   'P 1'
#
loop_
_entity.id
_entity.type
_entity.pdbx_description
1 polymer ?
#
loop_
_entity_poly.entity_id
_entity_poly.type
_entity_poly.pdbx_seq_one_letter_code
_entity_poly.pdbx_strand_id
1 'polypeptide(L)'
;LKDNGIYAIEDTQTSYWKRVGGIEWGGSSDVSSADTTMGYFKSLTDGLNYKEFVHGKYEPTYFDQNIISIHFYHALIIIHKGANNEGSPYLERLRREFKSMKLPPG
;
A
#
# COMPACT_ATOMS: atom_id res chain seq x y z
N LEU A 1 9.26 4.01 12.87
CA LEU A 1 10.59 3.58 12.34
C LEU A 1 11.33 4.78 11.77
N LYS A 2 12.66 4.79 11.87
CA LYS A 2 13.49 5.77 11.13
C LYS A 2 13.35 5.55 9.62
N ASP A 3 13.68 6.56 8.84
CA ASP A 3 13.77 6.39 7.39
C ASP A 3 14.83 5.34 7.04
N ASN A 4 14.57 4.56 5.98
CA ASN A 4 15.30 3.36 5.60
C ASN A 4 15.20 2.21 6.62
N GLY A 5 14.28 2.30 7.58
CA GLY A 5 14.01 1.24 8.54
C GLY A 5 13.23 0.08 7.91
N ILE A 6 13.49 -1.12 8.44
CA ILE A 6 12.77 -2.34 8.07
C ILE A 6 11.76 -2.68 9.16
N TYR A 7 10.53 -3.00 8.75
CA TYR A 7 9.51 -3.61 9.60
C TYR A 7 9.28 -5.05 9.13
N ALA A 8 9.41 -6.01 10.02
CA ALA A 8 9.20 -7.43 9.71
C ALA A 8 7.98 -7.95 10.48
N ILE A 9 7.18 -8.77 9.82
CA ILE A 9 6.04 -9.48 10.41
C ILE A 9 6.21 -10.97 10.14
N GLU A 10 6.28 -11.77 11.19
CA GLU A 10 6.37 -13.24 11.13
C GLU A 10 5.01 -13.88 11.44
N ASP A 11 4.93 -15.20 11.32
CA ASP A 11 3.76 -16.01 11.68
C ASP A 11 2.45 -15.62 10.97
N THR A 12 2.55 -15.26 9.69
CA THR A 12 1.41 -14.77 8.90
C THR A 12 0.38 -15.85 8.55
N GLN A 13 0.66 -17.14 8.82
CA GLN A 13 -0.28 -18.25 8.62
C GLN A 13 -1.61 -18.07 9.38
N THR A 14 -1.57 -17.38 10.53
CA THR A 14 -2.74 -17.10 11.36
C THR A 14 -3.79 -16.25 10.64
N SER A 15 -3.39 -15.47 9.63
CA SER A 15 -4.31 -14.72 8.76
C SER A 15 -5.34 -15.61 8.06
N TYR A 16 -5.01 -16.89 7.82
CA TYR A 16 -5.86 -17.83 7.10
C TYR A 16 -6.66 -18.75 8.02
N TRP A 17 -6.46 -18.65 9.33
CA TRP A 17 -7.10 -19.50 10.30
C TRP A 17 -8.31 -18.78 10.89
N LYS A 18 -9.48 -18.95 10.28
CA LYS A 18 -10.72 -18.51 10.94
C LYS A 18 -10.97 -19.34 12.19
N ARG A 19 -11.01 -20.66 12.01
CA ARG A 19 -11.17 -21.65 13.08
C ARG A 19 -10.28 -22.87 12.84
N VAL A 20 -9.49 -23.28 13.82
CA VAL A 20 -8.61 -24.45 13.76
C VAL A 20 -8.68 -25.19 15.09
N GLY A 21 -8.85 -26.51 15.06
CA GLY A 21 -8.95 -27.33 16.29
C GLY A 21 -10.13 -26.96 17.20
N GLY A 22 -11.20 -26.39 16.64
CA GLY A 22 -12.35 -25.91 17.39
C GLY A 22 -12.19 -24.51 18.00
N ILE A 23 -11.01 -23.88 17.90
CA ILE A 23 -10.67 -22.56 18.44
C ILE A 23 -10.79 -21.49 17.35
N GLU A 24 -11.38 -20.33 17.67
CA GLU A 24 -11.41 -19.15 16.80
C GLU A 24 -10.08 -18.40 16.88
N TRP A 25 -9.47 -18.11 15.73
CA TRP A 25 -8.13 -17.50 15.63
C TRP A 25 -8.15 -16.08 15.03
N GLY A 26 -9.31 -15.60 14.59
CA GLY A 26 -9.48 -14.25 14.03
C GLY A 26 -8.98 -14.08 12.59
N GLY A 27 -8.45 -15.14 11.97
CA GLY A 27 -8.17 -15.14 10.53
C GLY A 27 -9.46 -15.21 9.70
N SER A 28 -9.31 -15.24 8.38
CA SER A 28 -10.44 -15.29 7.44
C SER A 28 -10.29 -16.41 6.43
N SER A 29 -11.43 -17.01 6.06
CA SER A 29 -11.52 -17.89 4.89
C SER A 29 -11.54 -17.11 3.58
N ASP A 30 -11.85 -15.82 3.63
CA ASP A 30 -11.73 -14.90 2.50
C ASP A 30 -10.31 -14.32 2.48
N VAL A 31 -9.51 -14.76 1.49
CA VAL A 31 -8.10 -14.36 1.33
C VAL A 31 -7.91 -12.90 0.91
N SER A 32 -9.00 -12.20 0.58
CA SER A 32 -9.05 -10.77 0.28
C SER A 32 -9.50 -9.91 1.46
N SER A 33 -9.93 -10.53 2.58
CA SER A 33 -10.38 -9.81 3.77
C SER A 33 -9.24 -8.97 4.38
N ALA A 34 -9.41 -7.66 4.34
CA ALA A 34 -8.47 -6.67 4.86
C ALA A 34 -8.32 -6.69 6.40
N ASP A 35 -9.19 -7.42 7.10
CA ASP A 35 -9.17 -7.54 8.57
C ASP A 35 -8.07 -8.51 9.06
N THR A 36 -7.38 -9.19 8.15
CA THR A 36 -6.27 -10.10 8.45
C THR A 36 -4.92 -9.45 8.13
N THR A 37 -3.83 -9.89 8.77
CA THR A 37 -2.47 -9.37 8.47
C THR A 37 -2.14 -9.45 6.98
N MET A 38 -2.37 -10.62 6.36
CA MET A 38 -2.11 -10.79 4.93
C MET A 38 -3.02 -9.92 4.05
N GLY A 39 -4.30 -9.81 4.36
CA GLY A 39 -5.21 -8.97 3.58
C GLY A 39 -4.93 -7.49 3.73
N TYR A 40 -4.62 -7.03 4.94
CA TYR A 40 -4.19 -5.65 5.22
C TYR A 40 -2.96 -5.28 4.40
N PHE A 41 -1.89 -6.09 4.43
CA PHE A 41 -0.67 -5.73 3.68
C PHE A 41 -0.82 -5.88 2.17
N LYS A 42 -1.67 -6.79 1.69
CA LYS A 42 -2.03 -6.84 0.25
C LYS A 42 -2.77 -5.57 -0.18
N SER A 43 -3.62 -4.99 0.66
CA SER A 43 -4.37 -3.78 0.28
C SER A 43 -3.50 -2.54 0.11
N LEU A 44 -2.27 -2.55 0.66
CA LEU A 44 -1.30 -1.47 0.50
C LEU A 44 -0.56 -1.47 -0.85
N THR A 45 -0.68 -2.52 -1.67
CA THR A 45 0.15 -2.66 -2.88
C THR A 45 -0.12 -1.60 -3.93
N ASP A 46 -1.37 -1.17 -4.08
CA ASP A 46 -1.71 -0.09 -5.02
C ASP A 46 -1.14 1.25 -4.55
N GLY A 47 -1.10 1.45 -3.22
CA GLY A 47 -0.53 2.63 -2.56
C GLY A 47 0.95 2.87 -2.88
N LEU A 48 1.71 1.82 -3.18
CA LEU A 48 3.10 1.95 -3.67
C LEU A 48 3.18 2.79 -4.95
N ASN A 49 2.14 2.77 -5.77
CA ASN A 49 2.08 3.42 -7.08
C ASN A 49 1.15 4.65 -7.08
N TYR A 50 0.82 5.21 -5.91
CA TYR A 50 -0.19 6.26 -5.80
C TYR A 50 0.08 7.49 -6.69
N LYS A 51 1.36 7.78 -6.97
CA LYS A 51 1.80 8.87 -7.86
C LYS A 51 1.38 8.70 -9.31
N GLU A 52 1.07 7.48 -9.72
CA GLU A 52 0.62 7.10 -11.06
C GLU A 52 -0.90 7.22 -11.24
N PHE A 53 -1.65 7.47 -10.17
CA PHE A 53 -3.09 7.60 -10.27
C PHE A 53 -3.46 8.85 -11.07
N VAL A 54 -4.30 8.68 -12.09
CA VAL A 54 -4.78 9.74 -12.99
C VAL A 54 -6.23 10.16 -12.72
N HIS A 55 -6.92 9.44 -11.83
CA HIS A 55 -8.35 9.57 -11.57
C HIS A 55 -8.61 10.35 -10.27
N GLY A 56 -9.42 11.40 -10.33
CA GLY A 56 -10.05 12.07 -9.17
C GLY A 56 -9.10 12.68 -8.13
N LYS A 57 -9.70 13.21 -7.05
CA LYS A 57 -8.98 13.71 -5.86
C LYS A 57 -8.60 12.54 -4.96
N TYR A 58 -7.63 11.74 -5.38
CA TYR A 58 -7.03 10.77 -4.47
C TYR A 58 -6.09 11.49 -3.50
N GLU A 59 -6.36 11.34 -2.21
CA GLU A 59 -5.50 11.87 -1.14
C GLU A 59 -4.63 10.73 -0.60
N PRO A 60 -3.30 10.77 -0.79
CA PRO A 60 -2.43 9.69 -0.37
C PRO A 60 -2.37 9.57 1.14
N THR A 61 -2.48 8.34 1.62
CA THR A 61 -2.37 8.00 3.04
C THR A 61 -0.93 8.15 3.53
N TYR A 62 -0.75 8.04 4.85
CA TYR A 62 0.59 7.97 5.45
C TYR A 62 1.41 6.83 4.84
N PHE A 63 0.82 5.65 4.64
CA PHE A 63 1.54 4.49 4.12
C PHE A 63 1.93 4.65 2.66
N ASP A 64 1.05 5.22 1.83
CA ASP A 64 1.35 5.49 0.42
C ASP A 64 2.57 6.38 0.28
N GLN A 65 2.74 7.36 1.18
CA GLN A 65 3.86 8.30 1.17
C GLN A 65 5.13 7.76 1.86
N ASN A 66 5.03 6.69 2.66
CA ASN A 66 6.11 6.26 3.56
C ASN A 66 6.55 4.79 3.38
N ILE A 67 5.95 4.03 2.47
CA ILE A 67 6.37 2.67 2.13
C ILE A 67 6.93 2.67 0.71
N ILE A 68 8.17 2.20 0.56
CA ILE A 68 8.84 2.10 -0.74
C ILE A 68 8.90 0.67 -1.28
N SER A 69 8.74 -0.35 -0.43
CA SER A 69 8.58 -1.74 -0.88
C SER A 69 7.94 -2.62 0.18
N ILE A 70 7.26 -3.67 -0.26
CA ILE A 70 6.71 -4.75 0.55
C ILE A 70 7.13 -6.07 -0.10
N HIS A 71 7.75 -6.96 0.67
CA HIS A 71 8.20 -8.28 0.24
C HIS A 71 7.39 -9.34 0.98
N PHE A 72 6.76 -10.23 0.24
CA PHE A 72 5.98 -11.34 0.80
C PHE A 72 6.75 -12.65 0.61
N TYR A 73 6.99 -13.35 1.72
CA TYR A 73 7.59 -14.68 1.79
C TYR A 73 6.64 -15.64 2.52
N HIS A 74 6.95 -16.93 2.52
CA HIS A 74 6.21 -17.89 3.33
C HIS A 74 6.37 -17.54 4.83
N ALA A 75 5.24 -17.26 5.50
CA ALA A 75 5.17 -16.86 6.91
C ALA A 75 5.90 -15.55 7.30
N LEU A 76 6.34 -14.74 6.34
CA LEU A 76 7.10 -13.50 6.60
C LEU A 76 6.72 -12.38 5.62
N ILE A 77 6.53 -11.17 6.14
CA ILE A 77 6.40 -9.94 5.38
C ILE A 77 7.50 -8.98 5.80
N ILE A 78 8.19 -8.37 4.83
CA ILE A 78 9.19 -7.32 5.07
C ILE A 78 8.73 -6.03 4.41
N ILE A 79 8.73 -4.93 5.16
CA ILE A 79 8.35 -3.60 4.69
C ILE A 79 9.54 -2.66 4.85
N HIS A 80 9.89 -1.96 3.78
CA HIS A 80 10.91 -0.92 3.82
C HIS A 80 10.23 0.45 3.91
N LYS A 81 10.52 1.15 5.01
CA LYS A 81 10.08 2.53 5.19
C LYS A 81 11.01 3.48 4.44
N GLY A 82 10.44 4.36 3.64
CA GLY A 82 11.16 5.42 2.93
C GLY A 82 10.19 6.45 2.36
N ALA A 83 10.69 7.58 1.88
CA ALA A 83 9.86 8.56 1.21
C ALA A 83 9.44 8.02 -0.17
N ASN A 84 8.18 7.60 -0.32
CA ASN A 84 7.63 7.18 -1.60
C ASN A 84 7.24 8.42 -2.41
N ASN A 85 8.23 9.02 -3.06
CA ASN A 85 8.05 10.25 -3.84
C ASN A 85 8.45 10.09 -5.31
N GLU A 86 8.76 8.86 -5.72
CA GLU A 86 8.98 8.50 -7.11
C GLU A 86 7.67 8.62 -7.89
N GLY A 87 7.75 9.09 -9.13
CA GLY A 87 6.59 9.23 -9.99
C GLY A 87 7.01 9.44 -11.43
N SER A 88 6.10 9.16 -12.35
CA SER A 88 6.33 9.22 -13.78
C SER A 88 6.73 10.63 -14.23
N PRO A 89 7.93 10.82 -14.82
CA PRO A 89 8.33 12.10 -15.40
C PRO A 89 7.35 12.59 -16.47
N TYR A 90 6.68 11.66 -17.16
CA TYR A 90 5.66 11.96 -18.15
C TYR A 90 4.40 12.57 -17.50
N LEU A 91 3.87 11.96 -16.43
CA LEU A 91 2.72 12.52 -15.71
C LEU A 91 3.06 13.87 -15.07
N GLU A 92 4.26 14.03 -14.51
CA GLU A 92 4.73 15.31 -13.97
C GLU A 92 4.85 16.39 -15.05
N ARG A 93 5.22 16.02 -16.28
CA ARG A 93 5.19 16.95 -17.43
C ARG A 93 3.75 17.35 -17.77
N LEU A 94 2.85 16.39 -17.95
CA LEU A 94 1.45 16.67 -18.27
C LEU A 94 0.78 17.55 -17.20
N ARG A 95 0.97 17.25 -15.92
CA ARG A 95 0.44 18.03 -14.79
C ARG A 95 0.91 19.50 -14.84
N ARG A 96 2.17 19.75 -15.22
CA ARG A 96 2.70 21.11 -15.38
C ARG A 96 2.08 21.83 -16.57
N GLU A 97 1.98 21.16 -17.72
CA GLU A 97 1.39 21.72 -18.95
C GLU A 97 -0.09 22.11 -18.72
N PHE A 98 -0.91 21.21 -18.17
CA PHE A 98 -2.33 21.51 -17.89
C PHE A 98 -2.53 22.58 -16.81
N LYS A 99 -1.67 22.64 -15.79
CA LYS A 99 -1.71 23.70 -14.76
C LYS A 99 -1.34 25.07 -15.31
N SER A 100 -0.46 25.12 -16.33
CA SER A 100 -0.09 26.35 -17.03
C SER A 100 -1.17 26.84 -18.00
N MET A 101 -2.03 25.94 -18.48
CA MET A 101 -3.10 26.20 -19.43
C MET A 101 -4.38 26.82 -18.83
N LYS A 102 -4.37 27.36 -17.59
CA LYS A 102 -5.52 27.95 -16.88
C LYS A 102 -6.69 28.25 -17.82
N LEU A 103 -7.69 27.36 -17.86
CA LEU A 103 -8.92 27.60 -18.63
C LEU A 103 -9.46 28.97 -18.22
N PRO A 104 -9.88 29.82 -19.18
CA PRO A 104 -10.53 31.08 -18.84
C PRO A 104 -11.71 30.78 -17.92
N PRO A 105 -11.99 31.63 -16.91
CA PRO A 105 -13.18 31.45 -16.09
C PRO A 105 -14.39 31.45 -17.01
N GLY A 106 -15.16 30.37 -16.97
CA GLY A 106 -16.46 30.25 -17.61
C GLY A 106 -17.52 31.07 -16.89
#